data_AF-A0A353S7T1-F1
#
_entry.id   AF-A0A353S7T1-F1
#
_cell.length_a   1.000
_cell.length_b   1.000
_cell.length_c   1.000
_cell.angle_alpha   90.00
_cell.angle_beta   90.00
_cell.angle_gamma   90.00
#
_symmetry.space_group_name_H-M   'P 1'
#
loop_
_entity.id
_entity.type
_entity.pdbx_description
1 polymer ?
#
loop_
_entity_poly.entity_id
_entity_poly.type
_entity_poly.pdbx_seq_one_letter_code
_entity_poly.pdbx_strand_id
1 'polypeptide(L)'
;MRRIALLLLALLALPALARSPILRDHSRIQALSYFTMQGCVELREAKDSSSAATYLTLNHEGGLQVRVLELLEHDVYEGESGRWIYVLLTAPVWSSSGELLGRNRRFLVFLPEDTPVFDYEE
;
A
#
# COMPACT_ATOMS: atom_id res chain seq x y z
N MET A 1 3.40 -13.26 -49.89
CA MET A 1 2.57 -12.80 -48.74
C MET A 1 2.57 -13.78 -47.56
N ARG A 2 3.71 -14.36 -47.15
CA ARG A 2 3.79 -15.30 -46.00
C ARG A 2 4.69 -14.82 -44.85
N ARG A 3 5.46 -13.74 -45.04
CA ARG A 3 6.42 -13.21 -44.05
C ARG A 3 5.82 -12.16 -43.11
N ILE A 4 4.70 -11.53 -43.48
CA ILE A 4 4.04 -10.48 -42.67
C ILE A 4 3.22 -11.11 -41.53
N ALA A 5 2.65 -12.30 -41.74
CA ALA A 5 1.85 -13.00 -40.73
C ALA A 5 2.71 -13.49 -39.54
N LEU A 6 3.98 -13.82 -39.76
CA LEU A 6 4.88 -14.26 -38.68
C LEU A 6 5.35 -13.10 -37.79
N LEU A 7 5.40 -11.87 -38.31
CA LEU A 7 5.73 -10.69 -37.50
C LEU A 7 4.57 -10.26 -36.58
N LEU A 8 3.32 -10.46 -37.01
CA LEU A 8 2.12 -10.15 -36.21
C LEU A 8 1.92 -11.12 -35.05
N LEU A 9 2.35 -12.39 -35.19
CA LEU A 9 2.27 -13.36 -34.10
C LEU A 9 3.31 -13.10 -32.99
N ALA A 10 4.45 -12.51 -33.33
CA ALA A 10 5.49 -12.16 -32.36
C ALA A 10 5.12 -10.92 -31.51
N LEU A 11 4.23 -10.04 -32.00
CA LEU A 11 3.77 -8.86 -31.28
C LEU A 11 2.68 -9.11 -30.24
N LEU A 12 2.09 -10.32 -30.21
CA LEU A 12 1.10 -10.70 -29.21
C LEU A 12 1.72 -11.35 -27.96
N ALA A 13 3.05 -11.47 -27.91
CA ALA A 13 3.75 -12.24 -26.89
C ALA A 13 4.45 -11.42 -25.78
N LEU A 14 4.38 -10.08 -25.76
CA LEU A 14 4.79 -9.29 -24.59
C LEU A 14 3.92 -8.03 -24.49
N PRO A 15 3.34 -7.71 -23.30
CA PRO A 15 3.92 -8.01 -22.00
C PRO A 15 2.95 -8.73 -21.06
N ALA A 16 3.34 -9.92 -20.60
CA ALA A 16 3.12 -10.31 -19.22
C ALA A 16 4.08 -9.49 -18.35
N LEU A 17 3.89 -8.17 -18.25
CA LEU A 17 4.59 -7.34 -17.27
C LEU A 17 3.62 -6.89 -16.18
N ALA A 18 4.08 -7.11 -14.96
CA ALA A 18 3.73 -6.38 -13.76
C ALA A 18 2.29 -6.53 -13.26
N ARG A 19 1.83 -7.76 -13.05
CA ARG A 19 1.09 -8.00 -11.79
C ARG A 19 2.13 -8.36 -10.75
N SER A 20 2.59 -7.37 -9.99
CA SER A 20 3.25 -7.64 -8.70
C SER A 20 2.39 -8.67 -7.97
N PRO A 21 2.97 -9.73 -7.38
CA PRO A 21 2.18 -10.72 -6.67
C PRO A 21 1.36 -9.99 -5.62
N ILE A 22 0.03 -10.07 -5.72
CA ILE A 22 -0.84 -9.62 -4.64
C ILE A 22 -0.46 -10.52 -3.47
N LEU A 23 0.22 -9.97 -2.47
CA LEU A 23 0.39 -10.66 -1.22
C LEU A 23 -0.97 -10.67 -0.54
N ARG A 24 -1.75 -11.72 -0.80
CA ARG A 24 -2.98 -12.03 -0.06
C ARG A 24 -2.70 -12.63 1.33
N ASP A 25 -1.43 -12.67 1.72
CA ASP A 25 -0.98 -13.29 2.95
C ASP A 25 -0.13 -12.30 3.74
N HIS A 26 -0.77 -11.62 4.70
CA HIS A 26 -0.12 -10.65 5.58
C HIS A 26 0.88 -11.28 6.54
N SER A 27 0.97 -12.61 6.63
CA SER A 27 1.97 -13.30 7.46
C SER A 27 3.42 -12.98 7.07
N ARG A 28 3.62 -12.39 5.88
CA ARG A 28 4.93 -11.94 5.38
C ARG A 28 5.28 -10.49 5.72
N ILE A 29 4.34 -9.69 6.20
CA ILE A 29 4.64 -8.32 6.61
C ILE A 29 5.47 -8.40 7.89
N GLN A 30 6.70 -7.90 7.82
CA GLN A 30 7.66 -7.88 8.93
C GLN A 30 8.05 -6.44 9.22
N ALA A 31 8.60 -6.19 10.41
CA ALA A 31 9.25 -4.91 10.65
C ALA A 31 10.31 -4.67 9.57
N LEU A 32 10.43 -3.41 9.12
CA LEU A 32 11.31 -2.97 8.03
C LEU A 32 10.91 -3.39 6.62
N SER A 33 9.82 -4.15 6.43
CA SER A 33 9.32 -4.44 5.09
C SER A 33 8.76 -3.19 4.39
N TYR A 34 8.79 -3.20 3.07
CA TYR A 34 8.27 -2.14 2.22
C TYR A 34 7.07 -2.67 1.45
N PHE A 35 5.97 -1.92 1.44
CA PHE A 35 4.81 -2.28 0.64
C PHE A 35 3.97 -1.06 0.26
N THR A 36 3.08 -1.30 -0.69
CA THR A 36 2.05 -0.34 -1.11
C THR A 36 0.68 -0.81 -0.65
N MET A 37 -0.02 0.03 0.13
CA MET A 37 -1.45 -0.18 0.44
C MET A 37 -2.31 0.49 -0.61
N GLN A 38 -3.27 -0.23 -1.19
CA GLN A 38 -4.21 0.38 -2.12
C GLN A 38 -5.41 0.98 -1.40
N GLY A 39 -6.02 2.00 -2.03
CA GLY A 39 -7.23 2.65 -1.53
C GLY A 39 -6.97 3.83 -0.60
N CYS A 40 -8.06 4.38 -0.05
CA CYS A 40 -8.01 5.44 0.93
C CYS A 40 -7.60 4.86 2.29
N VAL A 41 -6.64 5.50 2.94
CA VAL A 41 -6.08 5.06 4.22
C VAL A 41 -6.17 6.20 5.22
N GLU A 42 -6.67 5.92 6.40
CA GLU A 42 -6.62 6.86 7.52
C GLU A 42 -5.23 6.90 8.14
N LEU A 43 -4.68 8.09 8.33
CA LEU A 43 -3.37 8.32 8.92
C LEU A 43 -3.52 9.01 10.27
N ARG A 44 -2.87 8.45 11.29
CA ARG A 44 -2.81 9.01 12.64
C ARG A 44 -1.38 9.41 12.97
N GLU A 45 -1.15 10.64 13.41
CA GLU A 45 0.19 11.08 13.80
C GLU A 45 0.64 10.47 15.13
N ALA A 46 -0.29 10.31 16.07
CA ALA A 46 -0.05 9.65 17.32
C ALA A 46 0.04 8.13 17.11
N LYS A 47 1.03 7.49 17.74
CA LYS A 47 1.16 6.03 17.80
C LYS A 47 0.23 5.46 18.87
N ASP A 48 -1.07 5.73 18.74
CA ASP A 48 -2.13 5.36 19.66
C ASP A 48 -3.40 5.01 18.86
N SER A 49 -3.88 3.76 18.98
CA SER A 49 -5.07 3.23 18.28
C SER A 49 -6.38 3.86 18.77
N SER A 50 -6.38 4.62 19.86
CA SER A 50 -7.54 5.41 20.32
C SER A 50 -7.55 6.84 19.78
N SER A 51 -6.44 7.31 19.20
CA SER A 51 -6.34 8.68 18.67
C SER A 51 -7.15 8.86 17.39
N ALA A 52 -7.71 10.05 17.17
CA ALA A 52 -8.45 10.32 15.93
C ALA A 52 -7.55 10.32 14.69
N ALA A 53 -8.09 9.89 13.55
CA ALA A 53 -7.44 10.05 12.26
C ALA A 53 -7.15 11.54 11.99
N THR A 54 -5.91 11.84 11.64
CA THR A 54 -5.46 13.20 11.32
C THR A 54 -5.69 13.50 9.83
N TYR A 55 -5.49 12.49 8.98
CA TYR A 55 -5.62 12.62 7.53
C TYR A 55 -6.31 11.40 6.93
N LEU A 56 -6.99 11.60 5.80
CA LEU A 56 -7.46 10.54 4.91
C LEU A 56 -6.72 10.70 3.57
N THR A 57 -6.09 9.66 3.05
CA THR A 57 -5.36 9.73 1.78
C THR A 57 -6.29 9.72 0.56
N LEU A 58 -5.86 10.34 -0.55
CA LEU A 58 -6.53 10.32 -1.86
C LEU A 58 -5.89 9.29 -2.83
N ASN A 59 -5.36 8.18 -2.30
CA ASN A 59 -4.53 7.24 -3.05
C ASN A 59 -5.35 6.26 -3.90
N HIS A 60 -5.86 6.74 -5.03
CA HIS A 60 -6.71 5.92 -5.92
C HIS A 60 -5.90 5.08 -6.94
N GLU A 61 -4.77 5.58 -7.47
CA GLU A 61 -4.03 4.86 -8.54
C GLU A 61 -2.61 4.40 -8.13
N GLY A 62 -1.94 5.08 -7.19
CA GLY A 62 -0.55 4.76 -6.80
C GLY A 62 -0.40 4.04 -5.45
N GLY A 63 -1.47 3.99 -4.65
CA GLY A 63 -1.44 3.49 -3.28
C GLY A 63 -0.56 4.31 -2.32
N LEU A 64 -0.59 3.93 -1.05
CA LEU A 64 0.25 4.48 0.01
C LEU A 64 1.53 3.63 0.13
N GLN A 65 2.65 4.17 -0.33
CA GLN A 65 3.96 3.53 -0.23
C GLN A 65 4.59 3.77 1.14
N VAL A 66 4.89 2.69 1.83
CA VAL A 66 5.39 2.74 3.20
C VAL A 66 6.51 1.77 3.47
N ARG A 67 7.28 2.09 4.52
CA ARG A 67 8.13 1.15 5.23
C ARG A 67 7.55 0.89 6.62
N VAL A 68 7.45 -0.37 7.01
CA VAL A 68 7.02 -0.75 8.36
C VAL A 68 8.10 -0.39 9.36
N LEU A 69 7.74 0.37 10.38
CA LEU A 69 8.60 0.61 11.53
C LEU A 69 8.32 -0.40 12.62
N GLU A 70 7.04 -0.70 12.86
CA GLU A 70 6.61 -1.60 13.92
C GLU A 70 5.25 -2.23 13.61
N LEU A 71 5.11 -3.51 13.94
CA LEU A 71 3.83 -4.21 13.95
C LEU A 71 3.24 -4.12 15.35
N LEU A 72 2.00 -3.69 15.45
CA LEU A 72 1.28 -3.58 16.73
C LEU A 72 0.23 -4.68 16.83
N GLU A 73 -0.69 -4.53 17.77
CA GLU A 73 -1.74 -5.50 18.06
C GLU A 73 -2.71 -5.71 16.90
N HIS A 74 -3.26 -6.93 16.85
CA HIS A 74 -4.44 -7.21 16.05
C HIS A 74 -5.67 -6.68 16.78
N ASP A 75 -6.59 -6.10 16.03
CA ASP A 75 -7.77 -5.44 16.57
C ASP A 75 -8.91 -5.45 15.54
N VAL A 76 -10.10 -5.03 15.98
CA VAL A 76 -11.25 -4.79 15.10
C VAL A 76 -11.52 -3.30 15.05
N TYR A 77 -11.35 -2.70 13.88
CA TYR A 77 -11.60 -1.28 13.64
C TYR A 77 -12.68 -1.12 12.59
N GLU A 78 -13.69 -0.29 12.88
CA GLU A 78 -14.86 -0.06 12.01
C GLU A 78 -15.57 -1.32 11.49
N GLY A 79 -15.49 -2.42 12.25
CA GLY A 79 -16.10 -3.70 11.89
C GLY A 79 -15.22 -4.63 11.04
N GLU A 80 -13.98 -4.24 10.73
CA GLU A 80 -13.00 -5.05 10.01
C GLU A 80 -11.91 -5.58 10.94
N SER A 81 -11.56 -6.86 10.81
CA SER A 81 -10.39 -7.44 11.49
C SER A 81 -9.12 -7.04 10.78
N GLY A 82 -8.08 -6.71 11.55
CA GLY A 82 -6.83 -6.25 11.00
C GLY A 82 -5.78 -6.01 12.05
N ARG A 83 -4.72 -5.32 11.64
CA ARG A 83 -3.58 -5.02 12.51
C ARG A 83 -3.23 -3.55 12.43
N TRP A 84 -2.94 -2.97 13.59
CA TRP A 84 -2.32 -1.67 13.68
C TRP A 84 -0.84 -1.76 13.30
N ILE A 85 -0.38 -0.86 12.43
CA ILE A 85 1.02 -0.82 12.01
C ILE A 85 1.54 0.62 12.06
N TYR A 86 2.74 0.78 12.60
CA TYR A 86 3.43 2.06 12.59
C TYR A 86 4.37 2.11 11.40
N VAL A 87 4.19 3.12 10.55
CA VAL A 87 4.80 3.16 9.22
C VAL A 87 5.49 4.50 8.95
N LEU A 88 6.47 4.47 8.06
CA LEU A 88 7.15 5.63 7.49
C LEU A 88 6.72 5.78 6.03
N LEU A 89 6.30 6.98 5.62
CA LEU A 89 6.03 7.27 4.22
C LEU A 89 7.32 7.27 3.39
N THR A 90 7.34 6.50 2.32
CA THR A 90 8.47 6.45 1.37
C THR A 90 8.21 7.26 0.09
N ALA A 91 6.98 7.73 -0.11
CA ALA A 91 6.58 8.66 -1.16
C ALA A 91 5.63 9.74 -0.59
N PRO A 92 5.58 10.94 -1.20
CA PRO A 92 4.61 11.94 -0.79
C PRO A 92 3.18 11.52 -1.17
N VAL A 93 2.19 11.95 -0.38
CA VAL A 93 0.77 11.61 -0.58
C VAL A 93 -0.11 12.84 -0.36
N TRP A 94 -1.12 12.99 -1.21
CA TRP A 94 -2.18 13.99 -1.00
C TRP A 94 -3.22 13.47 -0.01
N SER A 95 -3.58 14.32 0.94
CA SER A 95 -4.72 14.10 1.83
C SER A 95 -6.00 14.70 1.26
N SER A 96 -7.14 14.26 1.78
CA SER A 96 -8.47 14.76 1.43
C SER A 96 -8.68 16.24 1.76
N SER A 97 -7.87 16.82 2.65
CA SER A 97 -7.86 18.27 2.94
C SER A 97 -7.05 19.09 1.94
N GLY A 98 -6.37 18.45 0.99
CA GLY A 98 -5.47 19.11 0.04
C GLY A 98 -4.07 19.38 0.59
N GLU A 99 -3.69 18.82 1.75
CA GLU A 99 -2.30 18.85 2.23
C GLU A 99 -1.47 17.78 1.53
N LEU A 100 -0.27 18.17 1.04
CA LEU A 100 0.74 17.23 0.55
C LEU A 100 1.61 16.76 1.73
N LEU A 101 1.41 15.52 2.16
CA LEU A 101 2.20 14.90 3.21
C LEU A 101 3.54 14.43 2.61
N GLY A 102 4.64 15.02 3.07
CA GLY A 102 5.98 14.71 2.58
C GLY A 102 6.48 13.32 2.99
N ARG A 103 7.53 12.87 2.29
CA ARG A 103 8.32 11.67 2.63
C ARG A 103 8.86 11.73 4.05
N ASN A 104 9.17 10.56 4.62
CA ASN A 104 9.77 10.37 5.95
C ASN A 104 8.89 10.84 7.14
N ARG A 105 7.63 11.18 6.90
CA ARG A 105 6.64 11.33 7.98
C ARG A 105 6.19 9.96 8.46
N ARG A 106 5.85 9.87 9.73
CA ARG A 106 5.45 8.62 10.39
C ARG A 106 3.98 8.67 10.77
N PHE A 107 3.30 7.57 10.57
CA PHE A 107 1.88 7.46 10.87
C PHE A 107 1.57 6.08 11.43
N LEU A 108 0.57 6.04 12.30
CA LEU A 108 -0.15 4.82 12.62
C LEU A 108 -1.27 4.65 11.60
N VAL A 109 -1.38 3.43 11.05
CA VAL A 109 -2.44 3.06 10.11
C VAL A 109 -3.01 1.70 10.52
N PHE A 110 -4.29 1.49 10.21
CA PHE A 110 -4.92 0.19 10.33
C PHE A 110 -4.80 -0.55 9.00
N LEU A 111 -4.38 -1.81 9.04
CA LEU A 111 -4.34 -2.69 7.88
C LEU A 111 -5.36 -3.82 8.04
N PRO A 112 -6.54 -3.72 7.41
CA PRO A 112 -7.50 -4.82 7.36
C PRO A 112 -6.92 -6.08 6.72
N GLU A 113 -7.34 -7.27 7.19
CA GLU A 113 -6.86 -8.58 6.73
C GLU A 113 -7.09 -8.87 5.23
N ASP A 114 -8.06 -8.21 4.62
CA ASP A 114 -8.35 -8.36 3.19
C ASP A 114 -7.70 -7.27 2.32
N THR A 115 -6.96 -6.33 2.93
CA THR A 115 -6.34 -5.23 2.18
C THR A 115 -5.27 -5.76 1.22
N PRO A 116 -5.39 -5.51 -0.09
CA PRO A 116 -4.38 -5.92 -1.05
C PRO A 116 -3.11 -5.10 -0.84
N VAL A 117 -2.04 -5.79 -0.42
CA VAL A 117 -0.70 -5.23 -0.29
C VAL A 117 0.19 -5.76 -1.41
N PHE A 118 1.06 -4.90 -1.91
CA PHE A 118 2.01 -5.22 -2.97
C PHE A 118 3.42 -4.99 -2.47
N ASP A 119 4.26 -6.02 -2.54
CA ASP A 119 5.68 -5.90 -2.26
C ASP A 119 6.31 -4.87 -3.19
N TYR A 120 7.15 -4.02 -2.62
CA TYR A 120 8.00 -3.09 -3.33
C TYR A 120 9.42 -3.26 -2.81
N GLU A 121 10.34 -3.68 -3.67
CA GLU A 121 11.78 -3.58 -3.38
C GLU A 121 12.21 -2.16 -3.76
N GLU A 122 13.02 -1.52 -2.88
CA GLU A 122 13.50 -0.14 -3.09
C GLU A 122 14.40 0.02 -4.31
#